data_AF-A0A096LU14-F1
#
_entry.id   AF-A0A096LU14-F1
#
_cell.length_a   1.000
_cell.length_b   1.000
_cell.length_c   1.000
_cell.angle_alpha   90.00
_cell.angle_beta   90.00
_cell.angle_gamma   90.00
#
_symmetry.space_group_name_H-M   'P 1'
#
loop_
_entity.id
_entity.type
_entity.pdbx_description
1 polymer ?
#
loop_
_entity_poly.entity_id
_entity_poly.type
_entity_poly.pdbx_seq_one_letter_code
_entity_poly.pdbx_strand_id
1 'polypeptide(L)'
;VADGCTATMPESSQVKDARRCSVECRTPPLSHFSQSSLPLHRNSHRLSTFCTEHNLQECLSHISQEVSLLGLSPGWTESVSGSQMDVVAVLNCMYDLIQLHHRSLRTLENMEMEQLKLSSNVDYLKINNTHLKEEVEVSKRQNTGLLERERQLQLKLKSLQNCLKNEKEEVQKLQNIISSRACQFNHEMKRREREFTKLKERLNQLLADKKDRKPAIDVLNNIGRADGKRSLWKTEKTEAKRHEGEMYRTLLSDYDMRQRELVLENAELRKVMHQMKKEMVSILKSRKPIPKGENYEHNDTQAASDEDDEVLDPSKESLELFCIDAREKLTNSIRLQWRRLKSHVERLDSQVSLTQMSESNIDDAVPRENHEEEMDRLKMEIQRCKDFIQKQQQLLQKQLSCACNEDSVSLQNDGYMLQEKKRLGEEWKNLEEQRKSFERERRNFTEAAIRLSHERKIFEEDRGTWLKQQFLSMSPF
;
A
#
# COMPACT_ATOMS: atom_id res chain seq x y z
N VAL A 1 32.01 -31.76 -32.44
CA VAL A 1 32.81 -31.09 -31.39
C VAL A 1 31.82 -30.35 -30.53
N ALA A 2 31.45 -31.00 -29.43
CA ALA A 2 30.42 -30.57 -28.51
C ALA A 2 31.14 -30.13 -27.24
N ASP A 3 30.88 -28.91 -26.77
CA ASP A 3 31.17 -28.49 -25.39
C ASP A 3 29.93 -27.75 -24.89
N GLY A 4 29.07 -28.51 -24.24
CA GLY A 4 27.97 -27.99 -23.43
C GLY A 4 28.48 -27.75 -22.02
N CYS A 5 28.63 -26.49 -21.63
CA CYS A 5 28.77 -26.12 -20.22
C CYS A 5 27.39 -25.94 -19.62
N THR A 6 26.86 -27.01 -19.03
CA THR A 6 25.77 -26.97 -18.05
C THR A 6 26.29 -26.32 -16.77
N ALA A 7 25.84 -25.09 -16.48
CA ALA A 7 26.01 -24.48 -15.17
C ALA A 7 24.85 -24.93 -14.27
N THR A 8 25.15 -25.90 -13.41
CA THR A 8 24.28 -26.47 -12.39
C THR A 8 23.96 -25.39 -11.35
N MET A 9 22.68 -25.07 -11.17
CA MET A 9 22.18 -24.30 -10.03
C MET A 9 22.43 -25.11 -8.73
N PRO A 10 22.88 -24.50 -7.62
CA PRO A 10 22.94 -25.22 -6.36
C PRO A 10 21.51 -25.45 -5.87
N GLU A 11 21.15 -26.72 -5.72
CA GLU A 11 19.94 -27.13 -5.01
C GLU A 11 19.91 -26.53 -3.62
N SER A 12 18.75 -25.99 -3.28
CA SER A 12 18.34 -25.61 -1.94
C SER A 12 18.56 -26.77 -0.97
N SER A 13 19.58 -26.67 -0.14
CA SER A 13 19.75 -27.55 1.01
C SER A 13 18.56 -27.37 1.95
N GLN A 14 17.71 -28.39 2.00
CA GLN A 14 16.77 -28.61 3.08
C GLN A 14 17.56 -28.58 4.40
N VAL A 15 17.39 -27.51 5.17
CA VAL A 15 17.77 -27.49 6.58
C VAL A 15 16.77 -28.40 7.29
N LYS A 16 17.13 -29.68 7.39
CA LYS A 16 16.50 -30.64 8.30
C LYS A 16 16.59 -30.09 9.72
N ASP A 17 15.45 -30.09 10.38
CA ASP A 17 15.24 -29.80 11.79
C ASP A 17 16.40 -30.25 12.68
N ALA A 18 17.29 -29.29 13.00
CA ALA A 18 18.23 -29.44 14.07
C ALA A 18 17.49 -29.17 15.38
N ARG A 19 16.94 -30.26 15.93
CA ARG A 19 16.72 -30.53 17.35
C ARG A 19 16.50 -29.28 18.22
N ARG A 20 15.25 -29.11 18.66
CA ARG A 20 14.89 -28.40 19.89
C ARG A 20 15.78 -28.89 21.03
N CYS A 21 16.88 -28.20 21.29
CA CYS A 21 17.51 -28.20 22.61
C CYS A 21 16.67 -27.23 23.45
N SER A 22 15.54 -27.74 23.95
CA SER A 22 14.96 -27.21 25.17
C SER A 22 15.96 -27.50 26.28
N VAL A 23 16.97 -26.63 26.43
CA VAL A 23 17.66 -26.50 27.71
C VAL A 23 16.62 -25.87 28.61
N GLU A 24 15.82 -26.72 29.25
CA GLU A 24 15.20 -26.38 30.51
C GLU A 24 16.35 -25.94 31.43
N CYS A 25 16.60 -24.64 31.49
CA CYS A 25 17.22 -24.02 32.64
C CYS A 25 16.23 -24.21 33.78
N ARG A 26 16.18 -25.43 34.31
CA ARG A 26 15.57 -25.76 35.58
C ARG A 26 16.41 -25.00 36.58
N THR A 27 15.94 -23.81 36.93
CA THR A 27 16.40 -23.10 38.12
C THR A 27 16.40 -24.14 39.24
N PRO A 28 17.52 -24.36 39.94
CA PRO A 28 17.48 -25.12 41.18
C PRO A 28 16.39 -24.48 42.04
N PRO A 29 15.58 -25.24 42.78
CA PRO A 29 14.72 -24.61 43.76
C PRO A 29 15.65 -23.76 44.62
N LEU A 30 15.38 -22.45 44.65
CA LEU A 30 15.93 -21.56 45.65
C LEU A 30 15.67 -22.29 46.96
N SER A 31 16.72 -22.92 47.50
CA SER A 31 16.71 -23.32 48.90
C SER A 31 16.41 -22.01 49.59
N HIS A 32 15.19 -21.90 50.11
CA HIS A 32 14.86 -20.96 51.15
C HIS A 32 15.86 -21.29 52.27
N PHE A 33 17.06 -20.73 52.19
CA PHE A 33 17.82 -20.37 53.36
C PHE A 33 16.86 -19.42 54.05
N SER A 34 16.07 -20.01 54.94
CA SER A 34 15.28 -19.29 55.90
C SER A 34 16.25 -18.28 56.45
N GLN A 35 16.03 -17.01 56.09
CA GLN A 35 16.53 -15.91 56.86
C GLN A 35 15.89 -16.11 58.23
N SER A 36 16.50 -16.92 59.09
CA SER A 36 16.53 -16.61 60.49
C SER A 36 17.44 -15.39 60.59
N SER A 37 16.92 -14.24 60.17
CA SER A 37 17.19 -13.01 60.88
C SER A 37 16.71 -13.28 62.30
N LEU A 38 17.55 -13.94 63.10
CA LEU A 38 17.48 -13.77 64.53
C LEU A 38 17.54 -12.26 64.68
N PRO A 39 16.48 -11.62 65.21
CA PRO A 39 16.61 -10.24 65.59
C PRO A 39 17.81 -10.23 66.51
N LEU A 40 18.86 -9.49 66.17
CA LEU A 40 19.75 -8.95 67.18
C LEU A 40 18.84 -8.05 68.00
N HIS A 41 18.15 -8.69 68.93
CA HIS A 41 17.28 -8.09 69.89
C HIS A 41 18.25 -7.23 70.68
N ARG A 42 18.28 -5.95 70.33
CA ARG A 42 18.90 -4.89 71.10
C ARG A 42 18.04 -4.75 72.36
N ASN A 43 18.10 -5.79 73.17
CA ASN A 43 17.34 -5.93 74.38
C ASN A 43 18.13 -5.20 75.44
N SER A 44 17.67 -3.98 75.70
CA SER A 44 17.62 -3.47 77.07
C SER A 44 16.84 -4.48 77.92
N HIS A 45 17.48 -5.58 78.29
CA HIS A 45 16.97 -6.53 79.25
C HIS A 45 17.78 -6.38 80.51
N ARG A 46 17.01 -6.09 81.55
CA ARG A 46 17.40 -5.90 82.94
C ARG A 46 18.37 -7.01 83.35
N LEU A 47 19.37 -6.62 84.13
CA LEU A 47 20.27 -7.52 84.86
C LEU A 47 19.43 -8.41 85.79
N SER A 48 18.92 -9.53 85.26
CA SER A 48 18.56 -10.68 86.06
C SER A 48 19.88 -11.27 86.53
N THR A 49 20.12 -11.28 87.84
CA THR A 49 21.37 -11.79 88.42
C THR A 49 21.51 -13.27 88.05
N PHE A 50 22.45 -13.59 87.15
CA PHE A 50 22.68 -14.96 86.66
C PHE A 50 23.09 -15.92 87.78
N CYS A 51 23.90 -15.44 88.72
CA CYS A 51 24.40 -16.19 89.86
C CYS A 51 23.92 -15.57 91.17
N THR A 52 23.48 -16.43 92.09
CA THR A 52 23.02 -16.16 93.46
C THR A 52 23.64 -17.22 94.39
N GLU A 53 23.68 -16.98 95.70
CA GLU A 53 24.31 -17.94 96.64
C GLU A 53 23.71 -19.35 96.59
N HIS A 54 22.46 -19.49 96.13
CA HIS A 54 21.74 -20.77 96.12
C HIS A 54 21.92 -21.56 94.82
N ASN A 55 22.38 -20.94 93.73
CA ASN A 55 22.58 -21.60 92.43
C ASN A 55 24.05 -21.58 91.96
N LEU A 56 24.99 -21.22 92.84
CA LEU A 56 26.41 -21.08 92.52
C LEU A 56 27.02 -22.33 91.87
N GLN A 57 26.74 -23.51 92.42
CA GLN A 57 27.31 -24.77 91.93
C GLN A 57 26.77 -25.14 90.54
N GLU A 58 25.47 -24.92 90.32
CA GLU A 58 24.82 -25.15 89.03
C GLU A 58 25.34 -24.15 87.98
N CYS A 59 25.46 -22.87 88.33
CA CYS A 59 26.04 -21.84 87.48
C CYS A 59 27.49 -22.12 87.11
N LEU A 60 28.30 -22.60 88.05
CA LEU A 60 29.71 -22.95 87.82
C LEU A 60 29.83 -24.15 86.88
N SER A 61 28.97 -25.17 87.04
CA SER A 61 28.92 -26.32 86.12
C SER A 61 28.51 -25.90 84.70
N HIS A 62 27.53 -25.00 84.57
CA HIS A 62 27.07 -24.47 83.30
C HIS A 62 28.15 -23.64 82.59
N ILE A 63 28.80 -22.71 83.30
CA ILE A 63 29.91 -21.93 82.74
C ILE A 63 31.07 -22.86 82.34
N SER A 64 31.41 -23.84 83.18
CA SER A 64 32.48 -24.80 82.87
C SER A 64 32.19 -25.58 81.59
N GLN A 65 30.94 -26.00 81.39
CA GLN A 65 30.49 -26.68 80.18
C GLN A 65 30.56 -25.76 78.95
N GLU A 66 30.04 -24.54 79.02
CA GLU A 66 30.07 -23.56 77.93
C GLU A 66 31.49 -23.18 77.53
N VAL A 67 32.36 -22.93 78.51
CA VAL A 67 33.78 -22.63 78.29
C VAL A 67 34.47 -23.82 77.61
N SER A 68 34.14 -25.05 78.02
CA SER A 68 34.65 -26.27 77.37
C SER A 68 34.13 -26.45 75.94
N LEU A 69 32.87 -26.11 75.66
CA LEU A 69 32.29 -26.14 74.31
C LEU A 69 32.93 -25.11 73.37
N LEU A 70 33.37 -23.97 73.92
CA LEU A 70 34.16 -22.97 73.20
C LEU A 70 35.64 -23.37 73.03
N GLY A 71 36.03 -24.55 73.51
CA GLY A 71 37.38 -25.10 73.41
C GLY A 71 38.39 -24.50 74.40
N LEU A 72 37.90 -23.83 75.45
CA LEU A 72 38.72 -23.22 76.49
C LEU A 72 38.75 -24.12 77.73
N SER A 73 39.84 -24.08 78.50
CA SER A 73 39.98 -24.88 79.72
C SER A 73 39.38 -24.13 80.93
N PRO A 74 38.40 -24.71 81.65
CA PRO A 74 37.86 -24.11 82.87
C PRO A 74 38.88 -24.21 84.01
N GLY A 75 39.65 -23.13 84.21
CA GLY A 75 40.75 -23.04 85.19
C GLY A 75 40.33 -22.96 86.67
N TRP A 76 39.03 -23.04 86.96
CA TRP A 76 38.43 -22.93 88.30
C TRP A 76 38.16 -24.29 88.96
N THR A 77 38.62 -25.38 88.36
CA THR A 77 38.49 -26.74 88.92
C THR A 77 39.38 -26.87 90.16
N GLU A 78 38.80 -27.31 91.29
CA GLU A 78 39.44 -27.32 92.61
C GLU A 78 40.88 -27.88 92.58
N SER A 79 41.84 -27.05 93.00
CA SER A 79 43.16 -27.53 93.39
C SER A 79 43.01 -28.42 94.62
N VAL A 80 43.72 -29.55 94.63
CA VAL A 80 43.76 -30.55 95.70
C VAL A 80 44.22 -29.97 97.05
N SER A 81 44.67 -28.71 97.09
CA SER A 81 45.05 -28.00 98.31
C SER A 81 44.25 -26.70 98.50
N GLY A 82 43.09 -26.79 99.16
CA GLY A 82 42.48 -25.72 99.96
C GLY A 82 42.05 -24.42 99.26
N SER A 83 40.76 -24.33 98.92
CA SER A 83 39.90 -23.11 98.99
C SER A 83 40.41 -21.77 98.41
N GLN A 84 41.30 -21.74 97.43
CA GLN A 84 41.61 -20.51 96.71
C GLN A 84 41.50 -20.71 95.20
N MET A 85 40.55 -20.01 94.58
CA MET A 85 40.34 -20.00 93.14
C MET A 85 41.58 -19.41 92.45
N ASP A 86 42.08 -20.08 91.40
CA ASP A 86 43.23 -19.57 90.63
C ASP A 86 42.80 -18.34 89.81
N VAL A 87 42.96 -17.16 90.43
CA VAL A 87 42.63 -15.86 89.83
C VAL A 87 43.36 -15.65 88.50
N VAL A 88 44.54 -16.24 88.30
CA VAL A 88 45.30 -16.12 87.05
C VAL A 88 44.63 -16.94 85.95
N ALA A 89 44.24 -18.18 86.24
CA ALA A 89 43.51 -19.01 85.28
C ALA A 89 42.12 -18.43 84.95
N VAL A 90 41.45 -17.82 85.94
CA VAL A 90 40.19 -17.07 85.77
C VAL A 90 40.36 -15.91 84.79
N LEU A 91 41.34 -15.04 85.04
CA LEU A 91 41.58 -13.84 84.24
C LEU A 91 42.03 -14.19 82.82
N ASN A 92 42.85 -15.23 82.65
CA ASN A 92 43.26 -15.71 81.33
C ASN A 92 42.06 -16.30 80.56
N CYS A 93 41.21 -17.10 81.22
CA CYS A 93 39.99 -17.62 80.58
C CYS A 93 39.04 -16.48 80.17
N MET A 94 38.86 -15.46 81.02
CA MET A 94 38.08 -14.27 80.68
C MET A 94 38.69 -13.49 79.51
N TYR A 95 40.01 -13.33 79.49
CA TYR A 95 40.71 -12.69 78.39
C TYR A 95 40.53 -13.46 77.07
N ASP A 96 40.67 -14.80 77.11
CA ASP A 96 40.46 -15.66 75.95
C ASP A 96 39.02 -15.61 75.43
N LEU A 97 38.02 -15.56 76.33
CA LEU A 97 36.61 -15.35 75.98
C LEU A 97 36.39 -13.99 75.30
N ILE A 98 36.99 -12.92 75.82
CA ILE A 98 36.91 -11.58 75.21
C ILE A 98 37.58 -11.58 73.83
N GLN A 99 38.75 -12.22 73.69
CA GLN A 99 39.44 -12.33 72.41
C GLN A 99 38.64 -13.15 71.40
N LEU A 100 38.04 -14.26 71.83
CA LEU A 100 37.16 -15.09 71.02
C LEU A 100 35.93 -14.30 70.57
N HIS A 101 35.30 -13.54 71.46
CA HIS A 101 34.19 -12.66 71.15
C HIS A 101 34.57 -11.59 70.11
N HIS A 102 35.69 -10.90 70.29
CA HIS A 102 36.18 -9.92 69.32
C HIS A 102 36.56 -10.53 67.96
N ARG A 103 37.06 -11.78 67.93
CA ARG A 103 37.30 -12.50 66.66
C ARG A 103 35.99 -12.89 65.99
N SER A 104 35.04 -13.41 66.75
CA SER A 104 33.72 -13.79 66.28
C SER A 104 32.96 -12.59 65.69
N LEU A 105 32.96 -11.44 66.37
CA LEU A 105 32.38 -10.20 65.86
C LEU A 105 33.01 -9.78 64.53
N ARG A 106 34.35 -9.76 64.45
CA ARG A 106 35.04 -9.44 63.19
C ARG A 106 34.70 -10.43 62.06
N THR A 107 34.59 -11.73 62.37
CA THR A 107 34.17 -12.71 61.35
C THR A 107 32.72 -12.50 60.91
N LEU A 108 31.82 -12.14 61.83
CA LEU A 108 30.42 -11.84 61.53
C LEU A 108 30.31 -10.60 60.63
N GLU A 109 30.97 -9.49 61.00
CA GLU A 109 31.01 -8.26 60.20
C GLU A 109 31.55 -8.53 58.77
N ASN A 110 32.61 -9.33 58.65
CA ASN A 110 33.14 -9.73 57.34
C ASN A 110 32.13 -10.53 56.53
N MET A 111 31.42 -11.49 57.14
CA MET A 111 30.39 -12.27 56.47
C MET A 111 29.20 -11.39 56.05
N GLU A 112 28.78 -10.43 56.87
CA GLU A 112 27.72 -9.48 56.54
C GLU A 112 28.13 -8.58 55.36
N MET A 113 29.37 -8.10 55.33
CA MET A 113 29.90 -7.33 54.19
C MET A 113 29.92 -8.16 52.90
N GLU A 114 30.38 -9.41 52.96
CA GLU A 114 30.37 -10.30 51.78
C GLU A 114 28.94 -10.64 51.34
N GLN A 115 28.01 -10.82 52.28
CA GLN A 115 26.60 -11.01 51.98
C GLN A 115 26.02 -9.80 51.20
N LEU A 116 26.32 -8.57 51.64
CA LEU A 116 25.88 -7.35 50.96
C LEU A 116 26.49 -7.21 49.55
N LYS A 117 27.77 -7.56 49.38
CA LYS A 117 28.41 -7.58 48.06
C LYS A 117 27.75 -8.60 47.13
N LEU A 118 27.52 -9.82 47.62
CA LEU A 118 26.88 -10.89 46.86
C LEU A 118 25.43 -10.53 46.50
N SER A 119 24.67 -9.93 47.42
CA SER A 119 23.30 -9.48 47.12
C SER A 119 23.28 -8.42 46.03
N SER A 120 24.18 -7.43 46.10
CA SER A 120 24.33 -6.41 45.05
C SER A 120 24.70 -7.02 43.70
N ASN A 121 25.61 -8.00 43.68
CA ASN A 121 26.00 -8.70 42.45
C ASN A 121 24.84 -9.49 41.85
N VAL A 122 24.06 -10.18 42.69
CA VAL A 122 22.87 -10.92 42.26
C VAL A 122 21.84 -9.97 41.65
N ASP A 123 21.61 -8.81 42.26
CA ASP A 123 20.65 -7.84 41.73
C ASP A 123 21.12 -7.21 40.41
N TYR A 124 22.42 -6.90 40.29
CA TYR A 124 23.01 -6.50 39.02
C TYR A 124 22.82 -7.56 37.93
N LEU A 125 23.11 -8.82 38.23
CA LEU A 125 22.93 -9.93 37.29
C LEU A 125 21.47 -10.13 36.91
N LYS A 126 20.52 -9.95 37.84
CA LYS A 126 19.08 -10.00 37.53
C LYS A 126 18.69 -8.91 36.55
N ILE A 127 19.10 -7.66 36.78
CA ILE A 127 18.80 -6.52 35.90
C ILE A 127 19.40 -6.74 34.50
N ASN A 128 20.64 -7.20 34.44
CA ASN A 128 21.28 -7.50 33.16
C ASN A 128 20.57 -8.66 32.44
N ASN A 129 20.15 -9.70 33.17
CA ASN A 129 19.40 -10.82 32.61
C ASN A 129 18.04 -10.38 32.06
N THR A 130 17.33 -9.47 32.74
CA THR A 130 16.06 -8.91 32.24
C THR A 130 16.27 -8.08 30.98
N HIS A 131 17.31 -7.23 30.95
CA HIS A 131 17.63 -6.44 29.76
C HIS A 131 17.96 -7.32 28.53
N LEU A 132 18.82 -8.33 28.71
CA LEU A 132 19.14 -9.27 27.64
C LEU A 132 17.92 -10.06 27.15
N LYS A 133 17.00 -10.42 28.05
CA LYS A 133 15.73 -11.06 27.67
C LYS A 133 14.86 -10.13 26.83
N GLU A 134 14.74 -8.87 27.21
CA GLU A 134 13.99 -7.87 26.45
C GLU A 134 14.57 -7.65 25.06
N GLU A 135 15.90 -7.55 24.96
CA GLU A 135 16.60 -7.40 23.68
C GLU A 135 16.39 -8.60 22.76
N VAL A 136 16.44 -9.82 23.31
CA VAL A 136 16.10 -11.05 22.57
C VAL A 136 14.65 -11.03 22.08
N GLU A 137 13.70 -10.61 22.91
CA GLU A 137 12.30 -10.51 22.51
C GLU A 137 12.07 -9.43 21.44
N VAL A 138 12.78 -8.30 21.52
CA VAL A 138 12.76 -7.27 20.47
C VAL A 138 13.32 -7.82 19.16
N SER A 139 14.46 -8.50 19.20
CA SER A 139 15.08 -9.12 18.02
C SER A 139 14.17 -10.18 17.38
N LYS A 140 13.51 -11.02 18.19
CA LYS A 140 12.50 -11.98 17.69
C LYS A 140 11.33 -11.30 16.99
N ARG A 141 10.79 -10.21 17.54
CA ARG A 141 9.72 -9.43 16.91
C ARG A 141 10.16 -8.78 15.60
N GLN A 142 11.40 -8.26 15.55
CA GLN A 142 11.96 -7.72 14.31
C GLN A 142 12.13 -8.81 13.25
N ASN A 143 12.66 -9.98 13.63
CA ASN A 143 12.86 -11.11 12.73
C ASN A 143 11.54 -11.63 12.15
N THR A 144 10.49 -11.77 12.97
CA THR A 144 9.15 -12.14 12.48
C THR A 144 8.59 -11.10 11.51
N GLY A 145 8.80 -9.80 11.77
CA GLY A 145 8.43 -8.74 10.83
C GLY A 145 9.22 -8.77 9.51
N LEU A 146 10.49 -9.17 9.54
CA LEU A 146 11.31 -9.35 8.33
C LEU A 146 10.82 -10.57 7.51
N LEU A 147 10.56 -11.71 8.17
CA LEU A 147 10.04 -12.90 7.52
C LEU A 147 8.69 -12.66 6.81
N GLU A 148 7.78 -11.88 7.42
CA GLU A 148 6.51 -11.53 6.78
C GLU A 148 6.70 -10.60 5.56
N ARG A 149 7.64 -9.64 5.63
CA ARG A 149 7.99 -8.83 4.46
C ARG A 149 8.60 -9.67 3.35
N GLU A 150 9.48 -10.60 3.70
CA GLU A 150 10.07 -11.53 2.74
C GLU A 150 8.98 -12.37 2.05
N ARG A 151 8.03 -12.92 2.83
CA ARG A 151 6.88 -13.65 2.30
C ARG A 151 6.07 -12.80 1.30
N GLN A 152 5.79 -11.54 1.64
CA GLN A 152 5.07 -10.62 0.76
C GLN A 152 5.83 -10.32 -0.53
N LEU A 153 7.15 -10.10 -0.45
CA LEU A 153 8.00 -9.89 -1.61
C LEU A 153 8.07 -11.14 -2.50
N GLN A 154 8.16 -12.33 -1.90
CA GLN A 154 8.13 -13.60 -2.64
C GLN A 154 6.80 -13.78 -3.39
N LEU A 155 5.67 -13.42 -2.78
CA LEU A 155 4.36 -13.47 -3.46
C LEU A 155 4.29 -12.47 -4.63
N LYS A 156 4.78 -11.24 -4.44
CA LYS A 156 4.86 -10.24 -5.51
C LYS A 156 5.75 -10.72 -6.67
N LEU A 157 6.90 -11.30 -6.36
CA LEU A 157 7.81 -11.86 -7.36
C LEU A 157 7.14 -12.96 -8.17
N LYS A 158 6.45 -13.91 -7.51
CA LYS A 158 5.69 -14.96 -8.21
C LYS A 158 4.59 -14.39 -9.10
N SER A 159 3.87 -13.37 -8.64
CA SER A 159 2.85 -12.69 -9.45
C SER A 159 3.45 -12.03 -10.68
N LEU A 160 4.55 -11.28 -10.52
CA LEU A 160 5.24 -10.62 -11.64
C LEU A 160 5.84 -11.64 -12.62
N GLN A 161 6.37 -12.75 -12.11
CA GLN A 161 6.87 -13.84 -12.94
C GLN A 161 5.75 -14.45 -13.79
N ASN A 162 4.55 -14.63 -13.24
CA ASN A 162 3.39 -15.10 -13.99
C ASN A 162 2.94 -14.07 -15.05
N CYS A 163 2.88 -12.78 -14.70
CA CYS A 163 2.58 -11.74 -15.70
C CYS A 163 3.61 -11.75 -16.84
N LEU A 164 4.90 -11.80 -16.52
CA LEU A 164 5.96 -11.85 -17.53
C LEU A 164 5.83 -13.10 -18.43
N LYS A 165 5.44 -14.24 -17.86
CA LYS A 165 5.20 -15.46 -18.63
C LYS A 165 4.03 -15.26 -19.60
N ASN A 166 2.91 -14.72 -19.12
CA ASN A 166 1.73 -14.45 -19.95
C ASN A 166 2.07 -13.47 -21.10
N GLU A 167 2.77 -12.38 -20.81
CA GLU A 167 3.20 -11.41 -21.84
C GLU A 167 4.12 -12.06 -22.88
N LYS A 168 5.05 -12.94 -22.46
CA LYS A 168 5.89 -13.70 -23.40
C LYS A 168 5.06 -14.62 -24.30
N GLU A 169 4.04 -15.28 -23.75
CA GLU A 169 3.12 -16.13 -24.53
C GLU A 169 2.30 -15.30 -25.52
N GLU A 170 1.80 -14.12 -25.13
CA GLU A 170 1.09 -13.21 -26.02
C GLU A 170 1.99 -12.65 -27.13
N VAL A 171 3.21 -12.22 -26.81
CA VAL A 171 4.20 -11.81 -27.82
C VAL A 171 4.46 -12.95 -28.80
N GLN A 172 4.61 -14.19 -28.33
CA GLN A 172 4.83 -15.33 -29.21
C GLN A 172 3.61 -15.60 -30.11
N LYS A 173 2.38 -15.48 -29.59
CA LYS A 173 1.14 -15.61 -30.38
C LYS A 173 1.08 -14.53 -31.46
N LEU A 174 1.34 -13.27 -31.11
CA LEU A 174 1.34 -12.15 -32.06
C LEU A 174 2.42 -12.31 -33.13
N GLN A 175 3.62 -12.77 -32.74
CA GLN A 175 4.70 -13.06 -33.68
C GLN A 175 4.29 -14.15 -34.69
N ASN A 176 3.60 -15.20 -34.23
CA ASN A 176 3.08 -16.25 -35.10
C ASN A 176 2.01 -15.70 -36.06
N ILE A 177 1.10 -14.84 -35.58
CA ILE A 177 0.09 -14.17 -36.42
C ILE A 177 0.76 -13.30 -37.49
N ILE A 178 1.73 -12.46 -37.11
CA ILE A 178 2.46 -11.60 -38.05
C ILE A 178 3.18 -12.44 -39.11
N SER A 179 3.87 -13.51 -38.71
CA SER A 179 4.54 -14.45 -39.63
C SER A 179 3.55 -15.09 -40.60
N SER A 180 2.42 -15.60 -40.09
CA SER A 180 1.37 -16.21 -40.92
C SER A 180 0.79 -15.22 -41.93
N ARG A 181 0.56 -13.97 -41.50
CA ARG A 181 0.03 -12.89 -42.33
C ARG A 181 1.02 -12.45 -43.40
N ALA A 182 2.31 -12.36 -43.07
CA ALA A 182 3.38 -12.10 -44.04
C ALA A 182 3.45 -13.19 -45.12
N CYS A 183 3.28 -14.47 -44.72
CA CYS A 183 3.21 -15.58 -45.67
C CYS A 183 1.99 -15.48 -46.60
N GLN A 184 0.80 -15.18 -46.05
CA GLN A 184 -0.42 -14.97 -46.84
C GLN A 184 -0.29 -13.81 -47.84
N PHE A 185 0.22 -12.65 -47.40
CA PHE A 185 0.45 -11.51 -48.29
C PHE A 185 1.45 -11.83 -49.40
N ASN A 186 2.54 -12.54 -49.09
CA ASN A 186 3.49 -12.99 -50.12
C ASN A 186 2.83 -13.91 -51.15
N HIS A 187 1.96 -14.83 -50.71
CA HIS A 187 1.23 -15.69 -51.64
C HIS A 187 0.25 -14.91 -52.52
N GLU A 188 -0.51 -13.97 -51.93
CA GLU A 188 -1.45 -13.11 -52.67
C GLU A 188 -0.73 -12.20 -53.67
N MET A 189 0.41 -11.61 -53.28
CA MET A 189 1.23 -10.78 -54.16
C MET A 189 1.75 -11.60 -55.34
N LYS A 190 2.33 -12.79 -55.11
CA LYS A 190 2.77 -13.69 -56.19
C LYS A 190 1.62 -14.09 -57.12
N ARG A 191 0.41 -14.28 -56.59
CA ARG A 191 -0.78 -14.56 -57.41
C ARG A 191 -1.14 -13.36 -58.28
N ARG A 192 -1.20 -12.15 -57.71
CA ARG A 192 -1.48 -10.91 -58.45
C ARG A 192 -0.42 -10.61 -59.50
N GLU A 193 0.86 -10.84 -59.20
CA GLU A 193 1.96 -10.72 -60.16
C GLU A 193 1.74 -11.64 -61.37
N ARG A 194 1.36 -12.91 -61.15
CA ARG A 194 1.04 -13.85 -62.25
C ARG A 194 -0.15 -13.39 -63.08
N GLU A 195 -1.20 -12.87 -62.45
CA GLU A 195 -2.38 -12.34 -63.15
C GLU A 195 -2.03 -11.09 -63.97
N PHE A 196 -1.20 -10.21 -63.43
CA PHE A 196 -0.69 -9.03 -64.12
C PHE A 196 0.17 -9.41 -65.33
N THR A 197 1.08 -10.38 -65.18
CA THR A 197 1.90 -10.90 -66.29
C THR A 197 1.01 -11.46 -67.40
N LYS A 198 0.00 -12.28 -67.07
CA LYS A 198 -0.97 -12.80 -68.06
C LYS A 198 -1.74 -11.68 -68.76
N LEU A 199 -2.16 -10.64 -68.03
CA LEU A 199 -2.87 -9.51 -68.63
C LEU A 199 -1.95 -8.71 -69.56
N LYS A 200 -0.69 -8.52 -69.16
CA LYS A 200 0.34 -7.87 -69.98
C LYS A 200 0.62 -8.66 -71.26
N GLU A 201 0.72 -9.98 -71.17
CA GLU A 201 0.84 -10.87 -72.34
C GLU A 201 -0.36 -10.75 -73.28
N ARG A 202 -1.60 -10.78 -72.75
CA ARG A 202 -2.82 -10.59 -73.56
C ARG A 202 -2.88 -9.22 -74.22
N LEU A 203 -2.50 -8.17 -73.51
CA LEU A 203 -2.44 -6.81 -74.07
C LEU A 203 -1.41 -6.74 -75.20
N ASN A 204 -0.22 -7.30 -74.98
CA ASN A 204 0.82 -7.36 -76.01
C ASN A 204 0.36 -8.17 -77.22
N GLN A 205 -0.33 -9.29 -77.03
CA GLN A 205 -0.93 -10.08 -78.10
C GLN A 205 -1.97 -9.25 -78.88
N LEU A 206 -2.88 -8.56 -78.20
CA LEU A 206 -3.87 -7.70 -78.87
C LEU A 206 -3.22 -6.52 -79.62
N LEU A 207 -2.13 -5.96 -79.09
CA LEU A 207 -1.39 -4.90 -79.78
C LEU A 207 -0.64 -5.44 -81.01
N ALA A 208 -0.11 -6.66 -80.95
CA ALA A 208 0.49 -7.35 -82.09
C ALA A 208 -0.55 -7.68 -83.17
N ASP A 209 -1.69 -8.29 -82.79
CA ASP A 209 -2.79 -8.64 -83.70
C ASP A 209 -3.41 -7.40 -84.38
N LYS A 210 -3.43 -6.25 -83.68
CA LYS A 210 -3.87 -4.96 -84.26
C LYS A 210 -2.88 -4.34 -85.23
N LYS A 211 -1.61 -4.74 -85.22
CA LYS A 211 -0.61 -4.26 -86.17
C LYS A 211 -0.81 -4.91 -87.55
N ASP A 212 -1.37 -6.12 -87.59
CA ASP A 212 -1.70 -6.85 -88.83
C ASP A 212 -3.08 -6.50 -89.43
N ARG A 213 -3.92 -5.75 -88.70
CA ARG A 213 -5.16 -5.17 -89.25
C ARG A 213 -5.06 -3.64 -89.29
N LYS A 214 -4.87 -3.10 -90.50
CA LYS A 214 -4.91 -1.65 -90.82
C LYS A 214 -6.00 -0.91 -90.00
N PRO A 215 -5.70 0.19 -89.29
CA PRO A 215 -6.69 0.84 -88.45
C PRO A 215 -7.58 1.79 -89.28
N ALA A 216 -8.83 1.39 -89.47
CA ALA A 216 -9.95 2.33 -89.54
C ALA A 216 -10.97 1.84 -88.51
N ILE A 217 -10.89 2.35 -87.29
CA ILE A 217 -11.92 2.18 -86.27
C ILE A 217 -12.43 3.58 -85.97
N ASP A 218 -13.53 3.94 -86.62
CA ASP A 218 -14.39 5.03 -86.16
C ASP A 218 -14.99 4.64 -84.82
N VAL A 219 -14.72 5.43 -83.79
CA VAL A 219 -15.29 5.27 -82.46
C VAL A 219 -16.72 5.79 -82.49
N LEU A 220 -17.65 4.94 -82.95
CA LEU A 220 -19.08 5.26 -83.08
C LEU A 220 -19.91 5.02 -81.81
N ASN A 221 -19.27 4.75 -80.68
CA ASN A 221 -19.99 4.68 -79.41
C ASN A 221 -19.10 5.16 -78.27
N ASN A 222 -19.13 6.48 -78.02
CA ASN A 222 -18.73 7.00 -76.72
C ASN A 222 -19.68 6.36 -75.70
N ILE A 223 -19.19 5.45 -74.86
CA ILE A 223 -19.92 5.00 -73.66
C ILE A 223 -19.92 6.19 -72.69
N GLY A 224 -20.71 7.21 -73.03
CA GLY A 224 -21.17 8.22 -72.10
C GLY A 224 -22.14 7.53 -71.17
N ARG A 225 -21.66 7.11 -70.00
CA ARG A 225 -22.56 6.81 -68.90
C ARG A 225 -23.41 8.06 -68.67
N ALA A 226 -24.73 7.90 -68.53
CA ALA A 226 -25.68 9.01 -68.39
C ALA A 226 -25.42 9.94 -67.17
N ASP A 227 -24.48 9.59 -66.26
CA ASP A 227 -24.09 10.39 -65.08
C ASP A 227 -22.78 11.18 -65.28
N GLY A 228 -22.12 11.15 -66.45
CA GLY A 228 -21.00 12.05 -66.77
C GLY A 228 -19.75 11.99 -65.87
N LYS A 229 -19.69 11.09 -64.88
CA LYS A 229 -18.56 10.99 -63.94
C LYS A 229 -17.52 9.97 -64.37
N ARG A 230 -16.27 10.43 -64.41
CA ARG A 230 -15.08 9.61 -64.66
C ARG A 230 -14.77 8.77 -63.42
N SER A 231 -14.49 7.48 -63.57
CA SER A 231 -14.01 6.64 -62.48
C SER A 231 -12.67 7.20 -61.97
N LEU A 232 -12.66 7.79 -60.77
CA LEU A 232 -11.44 8.20 -60.09
C LEU A 232 -10.74 6.96 -59.55
N TRP A 233 -9.50 6.74 -60.01
CA TRP A 233 -8.63 5.71 -59.44
C TRP A 233 -8.33 6.06 -57.98
N LYS A 234 -8.38 5.07 -57.09
CA LYS A 234 -8.02 5.25 -55.68
C LYS A 234 -6.52 5.54 -55.57
N THR A 235 -6.18 6.75 -55.20
CA THR A 235 -4.82 7.15 -54.79
C THR A 235 -4.76 7.28 -53.27
N GLU A 236 -3.59 7.10 -52.66
CA GLU A 236 -3.37 7.19 -51.20
C GLU A 236 -3.91 8.52 -50.61
N LYS A 237 -3.78 9.63 -51.36
CA LYS A 237 -4.36 10.93 -51.00
C LYS A 237 -5.89 10.95 -50.99
N THR A 238 -6.54 10.16 -51.85
CA THR A 238 -8.01 10.02 -51.85
C THR A 238 -8.51 9.03 -50.80
N GLU A 239 -7.74 8.00 -50.43
CA GLU A 239 -8.09 7.09 -49.34
C GLU A 239 -7.90 7.75 -47.96
N ALA A 240 -6.83 8.52 -47.76
CA ALA A 240 -6.65 9.30 -46.53
C ALA A 240 -7.79 10.32 -46.32
N LYS A 241 -8.17 11.08 -47.36
CA LYS A 241 -9.34 11.98 -47.30
C LYS A 241 -10.66 11.24 -47.08
N ARG A 242 -10.77 10.00 -47.57
CA ARG A 242 -11.96 9.18 -47.35
C ARG A 242 -12.03 8.66 -45.91
N HIS A 243 -10.92 8.21 -45.34
CA HIS A 243 -10.87 7.77 -43.95
C HIS A 243 -11.10 8.94 -42.97
N GLU A 244 -10.53 10.11 -43.27
CA GLU A 244 -10.81 11.34 -42.51
C GLU A 244 -12.29 11.74 -42.63
N GLY A 245 -12.86 11.68 -43.84
CA GLY A 245 -14.29 11.92 -44.07
C GLY A 245 -15.20 10.90 -43.39
N GLU A 246 -14.81 9.62 -43.35
CA GLU A 246 -15.52 8.56 -42.62
C GLU A 246 -15.45 8.78 -41.10
N MET A 247 -14.29 9.21 -40.57
CA MET A 247 -14.14 9.58 -39.16
C MET A 247 -15.04 10.77 -38.78
N TYR A 248 -15.03 11.86 -39.56
CA TYR A 248 -15.93 12.98 -39.32
C TYR A 248 -17.40 12.58 -39.44
N ARG A 249 -17.74 11.67 -40.36
CA ARG A 249 -19.12 11.19 -40.49
C ARG A 249 -19.58 10.37 -39.29
N THR A 250 -18.71 9.51 -38.75
CA THR A 250 -19.01 8.74 -37.54
C THR A 250 -19.20 9.67 -36.36
N LEU A 251 -18.27 10.62 -36.16
CA LEU A 251 -18.36 11.60 -35.08
C LEU A 251 -19.66 12.42 -35.15
N LEU A 252 -20.01 12.93 -36.34
CA LEU A 252 -21.27 13.66 -36.55
C LEU A 252 -22.50 12.77 -36.32
N SER A 253 -22.46 11.50 -36.73
CA SER A 253 -23.53 10.54 -36.49
C SER A 253 -23.74 10.27 -35.00
N ASP A 254 -22.66 10.19 -34.22
CA ASP A 254 -22.70 9.97 -32.78
C ASP A 254 -23.27 11.21 -32.06
N TYR A 255 -22.87 12.41 -32.47
CA TYR A 255 -23.47 13.66 -31.99
C TYR A 255 -24.95 13.75 -32.34
N ASP A 256 -25.34 13.44 -33.58
CA ASP A 256 -26.75 13.44 -34.02
C ASP A 256 -27.58 12.40 -33.24
N MET A 257 -26.99 11.24 -32.93
CA MET A 257 -27.62 10.21 -32.12
C MET A 257 -27.82 10.70 -30.69
N ARG A 258 -26.79 11.28 -30.07
CA ARG A 258 -26.88 11.82 -28.71
C ARG A 258 -27.86 12.97 -28.61
N GLN A 259 -27.91 13.84 -29.63
CA GLN A 259 -28.89 14.90 -29.71
C GLN A 259 -30.32 14.35 -29.83
N ARG A 260 -30.53 13.28 -30.60
CA ARG A 260 -31.83 12.60 -30.68
C ARG A 260 -32.24 11.97 -29.35
N GLU A 261 -31.32 11.31 -28.64
CA GLU A 261 -31.56 10.74 -27.31
C GLU A 261 -31.98 11.82 -26.31
N LEU A 262 -31.23 12.93 -26.25
CA LEU A 262 -31.54 14.05 -25.35
C LEU A 262 -32.90 14.69 -25.66
N VAL A 263 -33.29 14.77 -26.93
CA VAL A 263 -34.62 15.28 -27.34
C VAL A 263 -35.73 14.34 -26.90
N LEU A 264 -35.53 13.02 -27.04
CA LEU A 264 -36.49 12.01 -26.59
C LEU A 264 -36.66 12.05 -25.06
N GLU A 265 -35.55 12.09 -24.32
CA GLU A 265 -35.57 12.20 -22.86
C GLU A 265 -36.26 13.50 -22.42
N ASN A 266 -35.96 14.63 -23.06
CA ASN A 266 -36.65 15.89 -22.79
C ASN A 266 -38.17 15.79 -23.05
N ALA A 267 -38.58 15.07 -24.10
CA ALA A 267 -39.99 14.85 -24.38
C ALA A 267 -40.65 13.98 -23.31
N GLU A 268 -39.96 12.97 -22.78
CA GLU A 268 -40.44 12.13 -21.68
C GLU A 268 -40.52 12.90 -20.36
N LEU A 269 -39.49 13.67 -20.00
CA LEU A 269 -39.51 14.54 -18.83
C LEU A 269 -40.65 15.56 -18.92
N ARG A 270 -40.89 16.14 -20.10
CA ARG A 270 -42.05 17.00 -20.33
C ARG A 270 -43.35 16.23 -20.13
N LYS A 271 -43.50 15.01 -20.65
CA LYS A 271 -44.71 14.20 -20.43
C LYS A 271 -44.96 13.95 -18.94
N VAL A 272 -43.93 13.57 -18.18
CA VAL A 272 -44.03 13.35 -16.73
C VAL A 272 -44.42 14.63 -16.00
N MET A 273 -43.80 15.76 -16.33
CA MET A 273 -44.16 17.07 -15.77
C MET A 273 -45.61 17.47 -16.08
N HIS A 274 -46.09 17.24 -17.30
CA HIS A 274 -47.48 17.50 -17.67
C HIS A 274 -48.45 16.56 -16.94
N GLN A 275 -48.07 15.31 -16.74
CA GLN A 275 -48.86 14.34 -16.00
C GLN A 275 -48.95 14.72 -14.51
N MET A 276 -47.83 15.08 -13.88
CA MET A 276 -47.81 15.60 -12.51
C MET A 276 -48.66 16.86 -12.38
N LYS A 277 -48.54 17.81 -13.32
CA LYS A 277 -49.38 19.01 -13.35
C LYS A 277 -50.86 18.65 -13.47
N LYS A 278 -51.22 17.69 -14.32
CA LYS A 278 -52.61 17.23 -14.49
C LYS A 278 -53.15 16.59 -13.21
N GLU A 279 -52.35 15.77 -12.53
CA GLU A 279 -52.71 15.15 -11.25
C GLU A 279 -52.88 16.20 -10.15
N MET A 280 -51.94 17.14 -10.02
CA MET A 280 -52.04 18.25 -9.07
C MET A 280 -53.28 19.11 -9.33
N VAL A 281 -53.55 19.46 -10.59
CA VAL A 281 -54.76 20.21 -10.96
C VAL A 281 -56.03 19.39 -10.70
N SER A 282 -56.01 18.08 -10.89
CA SER A 282 -57.15 17.20 -10.56
C SER A 282 -57.43 17.18 -9.06
N ILE A 283 -56.39 17.09 -8.24
CA ILE A 283 -56.49 17.18 -6.77
C ILE A 283 -57.05 18.55 -6.37
N LEU A 284 -56.53 19.63 -6.96
CA LEU A 284 -56.99 20.98 -6.65
C LEU A 284 -58.40 21.28 -7.18
N LYS A 285 -58.82 20.70 -8.31
CA LYS A 285 -60.18 20.86 -8.86
C LYS A 285 -61.24 20.02 -8.14
N SER A 286 -60.85 18.92 -7.50
CA SER A 286 -61.74 18.16 -6.60
C SER A 286 -62.15 18.96 -5.35
N ARG A 287 -61.45 20.07 -5.08
CA ARG A 287 -61.89 21.15 -4.19
C ARG A 287 -62.71 22.16 -5.00
N LYS A 288 -64.01 21.89 -5.17
CA LYS A 288 -65.00 22.95 -5.41
C LYS A 288 -65.99 23.01 -4.24
N PRO A 289 -66.42 24.23 -3.85
CA PRO A 289 -67.07 24.49 -2.57
C PRO A 289 -68.57 24.22 -2.65
N ILE A 290 -69.13 23.68 -1.56
CA ILE A 290 -70.55 23.86 -1.24
C ILE A 290 -70.67 25.24 -0.55
N PRO A 291 -71.61 26.10 -0.97
CA PRO A 291 -71.61 27.52 -0.65
C PRO A 291 -72.12 27.77 0.78
N LYS A 292 -71.54 28.79 1.43
CA LYS A 292 -72.15 29.44 2.60
C LYS A 292 -73.27 30.37 2.13
N GLY A 293 -74.46 30.14 2.66
CA GLY A 293 -75.48 31.13 3.01
C GLY A 293 -76.09 30.62 4.32
N GLU A 294 -76.45 31.42 5.31
CA GLU A 294 -76.73 32.84 5.37
C GLU A 294 -77.05 33.15 6.84
N ASN A 295 -76.80 34.37 7.31
CA ASN A 295 -77.46 35.01 8.47
C ASN A 295 -77.11 34.45 9.88
N TYR A 296 -76.82 35.19 10.95
CA TYR A 296 -77.08 36.57 11.37
C TYR A 296 -76.01 37.07 12.38
N GLU A 297 -75.82 38.40 12.44
CA GLU A 297 -75.05 39.17 13.43
C GLU A 297 -75.63 39.06 14.85
N HIS A 298 -74.80 39.12 15.92
CA HIS A 298 -74.94 40.13 16.98
C HIS A 298 -73.76 40.15 17.99
N ASN A 299 -73.08 41.29 18.04
CA ASN A 299 -72.54 42.06 19.17
C ASN A 299 -72.16 41.42 20.53
N ASP A 300 -70.90 41.67 20.90
CA ASP A 300 -70.41 42.41 22.07
C ASP A 300 -70.86 42.06 23.53
N THR A 301 -69.80 41.88 24.33
CA THR A 301 -69.57 42.23 25.74
C THR A 301 -69.88 41.24 26.89
N GLN A 302 -68.80 40.99 27.63
CA GLN A 302 -68.67 40.98 29.11
C GLN A 302 -68.90 39.67 29.90
N ALA A 303 -67.90 39.42 30.76
CA ALA A 303 -67.92 38.80 32.09
C ALA A 303 -67.78 37.28 32.21
N ALA A 304 -66.56 36.90 32.60
CA ALA A 304 -66.20 36.12 33.78
C ALA A 304 -66.92 34.78 34.10
N SER A 305 -66.04 33.81 34.40
CA SER A 305 -66.19 32.65 35.30
C SER A 305 -66.20 31.29 34.61
N ASP A 306 -65.28 30.46 35.10
CA ASP A 306 -65.16 29.00 34.92
C ASP A 306 -66.49 28.29 35.15
N GLU A 307 -66.82 27.26 34.36
CA GLU A 307 -66.51 25.83 34.56
C GLU A 307 -67.15 25.00 33.41
N ASP A 308 -66.66 23.77 33.23
CA ASP A 308 -67.04 22.71 32.27
C ASP A 308 -68.59 22.46 32.17
N ASP A 309 -69.20 21.84 31.16
CA ASP A 309 -68.83 20.66 30.35
C ASP A 309 -69.83 20.47 29.16
N GLU A 310 -69.39 19.68 28.18
CA GLU A 310 -70.09 18.95 27.09
C GLU A 310 -71.11 19.63 26.13
N VAL A 311 -70.83 19.55 24.81
CA VAL A 311 -71.59 18.76 23.81
C VAL A 311 -70.83 18.86 22.46
N LEU A 312 -70.16 17.78 22.03
CA LEU A 312 -69.54 17.69 20.71
C LEU A 312 -70.55 17.19 19.66
N ASP A 313 -70.78 18.03 18.65
CA ASP A 313 -71.66 17.79 17.50
C ASP A 313 -71.13 16.68 16.56
N PRO A 314 -71.88 15.59 16.30
CA PRO A 314 -71.47 14.48 15.44
C PRO A 314 -71.18 14.87 13.97
N SER A 315 -71.66 16.04 13.53
CA SER A 315 -71.40 16.55 12.17
C SER A 315 -69.93 16.97 11.97
N LYS A 316 -69.26 17.37 13.07
CA LYS A 316 -67.85 17.80 13.08
C LYS A 316 -66.91 16.61 13.01
N GLU A 317 -67.23 15.52 13.71
CA GLU A 317 -66.50 14.25 13.64
C GLU A 317 -66.55 13.66 12.23
N SER A 318 -67.69 13.67 11.55
CA SER A 318 -67.77 13.15 10.17
C SER A 318 -66.92 13.95 9.17
N LEU A 319 -66.83 15.27 9.34
CA LEU A 319 -66.00 16.13 8.50
C LEU A 319 -64.51 15.96 8.81
N GLU A 320 -64.17 15.79 10.08
CA GLU A 320 -62.82 15.55 10.55
C GLU A 320 -62.32 14.17 10.10
N LEU A 321 -63.18 13.13 10.17
CA LEU A 321 -62.90 11.80 9.65
C LEU A 321 -62.72 11.79 8.12
N PHE A 322 -63.51 12.56 7.38
CA PHE A 322 -63.32 12.74 5.94
C PHE A 322 -62.03 13.50 5.61
N CYS A 323 -61.66 14.51 6.40
CA CYS A 323 -60.39 15.21 6.26
C CYS A 323 -59.19 14.31 6.60
N ILE A 324 -59.33 13.42 7.58
CA ILE A 324 -58.33 12.41 7.93
C ILE A 324 -58.18 11.41 6.77
N ASP A 325 -59.28 10.87 6.23
CA ASP A 325 -59.25 9.95 5.09
C ASP A 325 -58.70 10.62 3.81
N ALA A 326 -59.04 11.87 3.54
CA ALA A 326 -58.49 12.63 2.43
C ALA A 326 -56.98 12.91 2.60
N ARG A 327 -56.55 13.23 3.82
CA ARG A 327 -55.14 13.43 4.17
C ARG A 327 -54.36 12.12 4.10
N GLU A 328 -54.97 11.01 4.50
CA GLU A 328 -54.38 9.68 4.40
C GLU A 328 -54.27 9.25 2.93
N LYS A 329 -55.31 9.43 2.12
CA LYS A 329 -55.28 9.20 0.67
C LYS A 329 -54.23 10.06 -0.03
N LEU A 330 -54.11 11.33 0.34
CA LEU A 330 -53.05 12.22 -0.18
C LEU A 330 -51.66 11.71 0.22
N THR A 331 -51.49 11.34 1.48
CA THR A 331 -50.20 10.83 1.99
C THR A 331 -49.83 9.52 1.31
N ASN A 332 -50.80 8.64 1.09
CA ASN A 332 -50.61 7.36 0.40
C ASN A 332 -50.32 7.56 -1.09
N SER A 333 -50.97 8.53 -1.74
CA SER A 333 -50.67 8.92 -3.12
C SER A 333 -49.25 9.48 -3.26
N ILE A 334 -48.84 10.41 -2.37
CA ILE A 334 -47.48 10.95 -2.35
C ILE A 334 -46.46 9.83 -2.09
N ARG A 335 -46.72 8.92 -1.14
CA ARG A 335 -45.86 7.76 -0.88
C ARG A 335 -45.76 6.81 -2.07
N LEU A 336 -46.84 6.64 -2.83
CA LEU A 336 -46.84 5.78 -4.02
C LEU A 336 -46.06 6.44 -5.16
N GLN A 337 -46.26 7.74 -5.38
CA GLN A 337 -45.51 8.50 -6.37
C GLN A 337 -44.03 8.59 -5.99
N TRP A 338 -43.72 8.75 -4.70
CA TRP A 338 -42.35 8.69 -4.19
C TRP A 338 -41.71 7.32 -4.44
N ARG A 339 -42.45 6.22 -4.22
CA ARG A 339 -41.97 4.86 -4.55
C ARG A 339 -41.74 4.67 -6.04
N ARG A 340 -42.62 5.19 -6.90
CA ARG A 340 -42.45 5.14 -8.36
C ARG A 340 -41.26 5.96 -8.82
N LEU A 341 -41.11 7.18 -8.29
CA LEU A 341 -39.96 8.04 -8.57
C LEU A 341 -38.67 7.39 -8.08
N LYS A 342 -38.66 6.84 -6.87
CA LYS A 342 -37.53 6.10 -6.30
C LYS A 342 -37.14 4.92 -7.20
N SER A 343 -38.10 4.10 -7.60
CA SER A 343 -37.85 2.99 -8.54
C SER A 343 -37.37 3.47 -9.91
N HIS A 344 -37.86 4.61 -10.40
CA HIS A 344 -37.39 5.20 -11.66
C HIS A 344 -35.96 5.73 -11.54
N VAL A 345 -35.62 6.35 -10.42
CA VAL A 345 -34.27 6.83 -10.10
C VAL A 345 -33.31 5.66 -9.93
N GLU A 346 -33.71 4.61 -9.21
CA GLU A 346 -32.92 3.37 -9.08
C GLU A 346 -32.72 2.69 -10.43
N ARG A 347 -33.72 2.73 -11.31
CA ARG A 347 -33.59 2.23 -12.68
C ARG A 347 -32.67 3.11 -13.53
N LEU A 348 -32.75 4.44 -13.41
CA LEU A 348 -31.82 5.37 -14.07
C LEU A 348 -30.39 5.15 -13.57
N ASP A 349 -30.20 4.96 -12.28
CA ASP A 349 -28.91 4.66 -11.67
C ASP A 349 -28.37 3.31 -12.17
N SER A 350 -29.24 2.31 -12.30
CA SER A 350 -28.90 1.02 -12.92
C SER A 350 -28.58 1.17 -14.41
N GLN A 351 -29.25 2.08 -15.13
CA GLN A 351 -29.02 2.33 -16.56
C GLN A 351 -27.74 3.13 -16.80
N VAL A 352 -27.43 4.11 -15.93
CA VAL A 352 -26.16 4.83 -15.89
C VAL A 352 -25.02 3.86 -15.55
N SER A 353 -25.23 2.94 -14.61
CA SER A 353 -24.29 1.87 -14.31
C SER A 353 -24.09 0.92 -15.50
N LEU A 354 -25.15 0.60 -16.26
CA LEU A 354 -25.05 -0.23 -17.46
C LEU A 354 -24.36 0.50 -18.62
N THR A 355 -24.53 1.83 -18.72
CA THR A 355 -23.86 2.68 -19.72
C THR A 355 -22.37 2.90 -19.35
N GLN A 356 -22.05 2.97 -18.05
CA GLN A 356 -20.67 2.94 -17.54
C GLN A 356 -19.94 1.62 -17.80
N MET A 357 -20.66 0.49 -17.94
CA MET A 357 -20.08 -0.79 -18.38
C MET A 357 -19.83 -0.84 -19.90
N SER A 358 -20.53 -0.03 -20.71
CA SER A 358 -20.26 0.10 -22.15
C SER A 358 -19.24 1.18 -22.51
N GLU A 359 -19.07 2.18 -21.64
CA GLU A 359 -18.08 3.26 -21.77
C GLU A 359 -16.82 3.00 -20.91
N SER A 360 -16.48 1.73 -20.67
CA SER A 360 -15.25 1.31 -20.00
C SER A 360 -13.99 1.55 -20.86
N ASN A 361 -13.85 2.75 -21.41
CA ASN A 361 -12.67 3.23 -22.11
C ASN A 361 -12.45 4.74 -21.99
N ILE A 362 -13.16 5.51 -21.15
CA ILE A 362 -12.63 6.79 -20.65
C ILE A 362 -12.97 6.95 -19.17
N ASP A 363 -11.90 7.17 -18.42
CA ASP A 363 -11.76 7.44 -17.00
C ASP A 363 -12.61 8.63 -16.51
N ASP A 364 -12.89 8.64 -15.20
CA ASP A 364 -13.29 9.82 -14.40
C ASP A 364 -14.79 10.14 -14.20
N ALA A 365 -15.43 9.44 -13.24
CA ALA A 365 -16.43 10.03 -12.32
C ALA A 365 -16.78 9.06 -11.17
N VAL A 366 -16.27 9.37 -9.97
CA VAL A 366 -16.47 8.59 -8.73
C VAL A 366 -17.78 9.01 -8.02
N PRO A 367 -18.62 8.08 -7.49
CA PRO A 367 -19.87 8.40 -6.79
C PRO A 367 -19.64 9.24 -5.52
N ARG A 368 -20.61 10.10 -5.18
CA ARG A 368 -20.53 11.09 -4.09
C ARG A 368 -20.35 10.47 -2.68
N GLU A 369 -20.82 9.25 -2.47
CA GLU A 369 -20.63 8.48 -1.23
C GLU A 369 -19.19 7.96 -1.11
N ASN A 370 -18.60 7.52 -2.23
CA ASN A 370 -17.17 7.24 -2.29
C ASN A 370 -16.34 8.50 -2.00
N HIS A 371 -16.77 9.70 -2.40
CA HIS A 371 -16.03 10.92 -2.05
C HIS A 371 -16.00 11.20 -0.54
N GLU A 372 -17.09 10.94 0.20
CA GLU A 372 -17.13 11.13 1.65
C GLU A 372 -16.28 10.06 2.37
N GLU A 373 -16.37 8.80 1.92
CA GLU A 373 -15.50 7.73 2.41
C GLU A 373 -14.02 7.97 2.08
N GLU A 374 -13.71 8.44 0.87
CA GLU A 374 -12.34 8.80 0.46
C GLU A 374 -11.84 10.01 1.25
N MET A 375 -12.69 11.00 1.55
CA MET A 375 -12.34 12.11 2.43
C MET A 375 -11.99 11.64 3.84
N ASP A 376 -12.74 10.69 4.40
CA ASP A 376 -12.45 10.14 5.72
C ASP A 376 -11.22 9.22 5.71
N ARG A 377 -11.03 8.44 4.63
CA ARG A 377 -9.79 7.68 4.40
C ARG A 377 -8.57 8.59 4.33
N LEU A 378 -8.64 9.68 3.57
CA LEU A 378 -7.57 10.66 3.44
C LEU A 378 -7.30 11.38 4.76
N LYS A 379 -8.32 11.71 5.56
CA LYS A 379 -8.12 12.27 6.91
C LYS A 379 -7.36 11.28 7.82
N MET A 380 -7.72 10.00 7.78
CA MET A 380 -7.04 8.96 8.56
C MET A 380 -5.60 8.75 8.08
N GLU A 381 -5.36 8.82 6.78
CA GLU A 381 -4.02 8.70 6.20
C GLU A 381 -3.15 9.91 6.52
N ILE A 382 -3.71 11.13 6.46
CA ILE A 382 -3.04 12.35 6.91
C ILE A 382 -2.69 12.26 8.40
N GLN A 383 -3.59 11.75 9.25
CA GLN A 383 -3.31 11.58 10.67
C GLN A 383 -2.19 10.57 10.90
N ARG A 384 -2.22 9.43 10.19
CA ARG A 384 -1.15 8.43 10.24
C ARG A 384 0.19 8.99 9.75
N CYS A 385 0.19 9.81 8.71
CA CYS A 385 1.38 10.51 8.22
C CYS A 385 1.92 11.50 9.26
N LYS A 386 1.06 12.26 9.94
CA LYS A 386 1.46 13.16 11.04
C LYS A 386 2.10 12.39 12.19
N ASP A 387 1.50 11.28 12.63
CA ASP A 387 2.03 10.44 13.69
C ASP A 387 3.38 9.82 13.29
N PHE A 388 3.53 9.45 12.02
CA PHE A 388 4.78 8.93 11.48
C PHE A 388 5.87 9.99 11.45
N ILE A 389 5.57 11.21 10.99
CA ILE A 389 6.50 12.35 11.01
C ILE A 389 6.92 12.66 12.45
N GLN A 390 5.99 12.64 13.41
CA GLN A 390 6.29 12.89 14.82
C GLN A 390 7.22 11.81 15.40
N LYS A 391 7.00 10.53 15.06
CA LYS A 391 7.90 9.44 15.43
C LYS A 391 9.28 9.55 14.78
N GLN A 392 9.33 9.95 13.51
CA GLN A 392 10.59 10.20 12.81
C GLN A 392 11.35 11.37 13.45
N GLN A 393 10.68 12.45 13.81
CA GLN A 393 11.27 13.59 14.53
C GLN A 393 11.81 13.17 15.91
N GLN A 394 11.06 12.35 16.66
CA GLN A 394 11.53 11.82 17.95
C GLN A 394 12.74 10.90 17.78
N LEU A 395 12.77 10.06 16.74
CA LEU A 395 13.90 9.18 16.46
C LEU A 395 15.15 9.97 16.04
N LEU A 396 14.98 10.99 15.19
CA LEU A 396 16.05 11.93 14.81
C LEU A 396 16.59 12.67 16.04
N GLN A 397 15.70 13.17 16.91
CA GLN A 397 16.09 13.85 18.14
C GLN A 397 16.85 12.89 19.09
N LYS A 398 16.41 11.62 19.17
CA LYS A 398 17.09 10.57 19.93
C LYS A 398 18.46 10.23 19.34
N GLN A 399 18.59 10.12 18.02
CA GLN A 399 19.87 9.89 17.34
C GLN A 399 20.84 11.05 17.54
N LEU A 400 20.37 12.29 17.42
CA LEU A 400 21.18 13.49 17.70
C LEU A 400 21.63 13.56 19.16
N SER A 401 20.80 13.10 20.11
CA SER A 401 21.18 13.01 21.52
C SER A 401 22.10 11.82 21.84
N CYS A 402 22.11 10.77 21.01
CA CYS A 402 22.91 9.56 21.20
C CYS A 402 24.27 9.62 20.46
N ALA A 403 24.44 10.57 19.55
CA ALA A 403 25.67 10.80 18.77
C ALA A 403 26.87 11.26 19.59
N CYS A 404 26.76 11.43 20.92
CA CYS A 404 27.91 11.73 21.77
C CYS A 404 28.77 10.50 22.15
N ASN A 405 28.40 9.27 21.78
CA ASN A 405 29.06 8.06 22.31
C ASN A 405 29.54 7.00 21.27
N GLU A 406 29.32 7.17 19.95
CA GLU A 406 29.59 6.12 18.95
C GLU A 406 30.31 6.68 17.68
N ASP A 407 31.48 7.29 17.87
CA ASP A 407 32.24 7.95 16.79
C ASP A 407 33.04 7.00 15.88
N SER A 408 33.18 5.72 16.23
CA SER A 408 34.09 4.81 15.52
C SER A 408 33.46 4.09 14.31
N VAL A 409 32.16 3.81 14.35
CA VAL A 409 31.46 3.05 13.29
C VAL A 409 30.92 3.97 12.18
N SER A 410 30.59 5.22 12.52
CA SER A 410 30.11 6.24 11.57
C SER A 410 31.21 6.72 10.61
N LEU A 411 32.43 6.95 11.10
CA LEU A 411 33.58 7.40 10.29
C LEU A 411 33.99 6.40 9.20
N GLN A 412 33.88 5.10 9.48
CA GLN A 412 34.26 4.06 8.52
C GLN A 412 33.23 3.90 7.40
N ASN A 413 31.93 4.02 7.73
CA ASN A 413 30.86 3.97 6.75
C ASN A 413 30.84 5.22 5.86
N ASP A 414 31.11 6.40 6.42
CA ASP A 414 31.25 7.65 5.67
C ASP A 414 32.45 7.63 4.71
N GLY A 415 33.55 6.97 5.08
CA GLY A 415 34.71 6.78 4.21
C GLY A 415 34.39 5.97 2.95
N TYR A 416 33.65 4.87 3.09
CA TYR A 416 33.24 4.02 1.97
C TYR A 416 32.26 4.73 1.03
N MET A 417 31.26 5.42 1.59
CA MET A 417 30.28 6.19 0.81
C MET A 417 30.93 7.33 0.02
N LEU A 418 31.96 7.97 0.57
CA LEU A 418 32.69 9.03 -0.11
C LEU A 418 33.53 8.50 -1.28
N GLN A 419 34.12 7.31 -1.13
CA GLN A 419 34.86 6.63 -2.21
C GLN A 419 33.92 6.20 -3.34
N GLU A 420 32.78 5.61 -3.01
CA GLU A 420 31.73 5.23 -3.96
C GLU A 420 31.24 6.45 -4.77
N LYS A 421 31.00 7.58 -4.08
CA LYS A 421 30.58 8.85 -4.70
C LYS A 421 31.62 9.40 -5.67
N LYS A 422 32.91 9.31 -5.35
CA LYS A 422 34.00 9.72 -6.26
C LYS A 422 34.05 8.84 -7.50
N ARG A 423 33.96 7.51 -7.33
CA ARG A 423 33.94 6.55 -8.45
C ARG A 423 32.79 6.82 -9.41
N LEU A 424 31.57 6.99 -8.87
CA LEU A 424 30.39 7.32 -9.67
C LEU A 424 30.53 8.67 -10.39
N GLY A 425 31.19 9.65 -9.77
CA GLY A 425 31.49 10.93 -10.41
C GLY A 425 32.42 10.80 -11.62
N GLU A 426 33.44 9.95 -11.52
CA GLU A 426 34.36 9.65 -12.62
C GLU A 426 33.67 8.89 -13.76
N GLU A 427 32.84 7.88 -13.44
CA GLU A 427 32.03 7.15 -14.41
C GLU A 427 31.04 8.08 -15.14
N TRP A 428 30.38 8.98 -14.40
CA TRP A 428 29.49 9.97 -15.00
C TRP A 428 30.21 10.91 -15.96
N LYS A 429 31.42 11.36 -15.60
CA LYS A 429 32.25 12.20 -16.48
C LYS A 429 32.65 11.44 -17.75
N ASN A 430 33.01 10.16 -17.65
CA ASN A 430 33.32 9.34 -18.83
C ASN A 430 32.11 9.17 -19.74
N LEU A 431 30.92 8.93 -19.18
CA LEU A 431 29.67 8.83 -19.97
C LEU A 431 29.30 10.15 -20.65
N GLU A 432 29.52 11.27 -19.96
CA GLU A 432 29.34 12.62 -20.50
C GLU A 432 30.27 12.88 -21.70
N GLU A 433 31.54 12.48 -21.60
CA GLU A 433 32.52 12.57 -22.68
C GLU A 433 32.15 11.67 -23.87
N GLN A 434 31.72 10.43 -23.61
CA GLN A 434 31.21 9.54 -24.66
C GLN A 434 29.98 10.12 -25.36
N ARG A 435 29.02 10.67 -24.62
CA ARG A 435 27.84 11.33 -25.21
C ARG A 435 28.25 12.48 -26.13
N LYS A 436 29.20 13.31 -25.70
CA LYS A 436 29.73 14.39 -26.54
C LYS A 436 30.42 13.88 -27.81
N SER A 437 31.13 12.74 -27.73
CA SER A 437 31.74 12.10 -28.91
C SER A 437 30.67 11.62 -29.89
N PHE A 438 29.68 10.88 -29.42
CA PHE A 438 28.58 10.40 -30.26
C PHE A 438 27.80 11.54 -30.89
N GLU A 439 27.58 12.64 -30.16
CA GLU A 439 26.91 13.83 -30.72
C GLU A 439 27.74 14.46 -31.85
N ARG A 440 29.08 14.49 -31.71
CA ARG A 440 29.98 14.98 -32.76
C ARG A 440 29.97 14.06 -33.97
N GLU A 441 30.06 12.75 -33.78
CA GLU A 441 29.96 11.77 -34.86
C GLU A 441 28.61 11.88 -35.57
N ARG A 442 27.51 12.01 -34.83
CA ARG A 442 26.17 12.18 -35.40
C ARG A 442 26.08 13.42 -36.30
N ARG A 443 26.66 14.55 -35.89
CA ARG A 443 26.76 15.75 -36.72
C ARG A 443 27.58 15.49 -37.98
N ASN A 444 28.75 14.87 -37.85
CA ASN A 444 29.62 14.55 -38.98
C ASN A 444 28.93 13.63 -40.00
N PHE A 445 28.21 12.60 -39.53
CA PHE A 445 27.44 11.71 -40.41
C PHE A 445 26.31 12.45 -41.13
N THR A 446 25.63 13.34 -40.41
CA THR A 446 24.55 14.16 -41.00
C THR A 446 25.12 15.09 -42.08
N GLU A 447 26.25 15.75 -41.81
CA GLU A 447 26.92 16.63 -42.78
C GLU A 447 27.44 15.85 -43.99
N ALA A 448 28.04 14.68 -43.79
CA ALA A 448 28.48 13.80 -44.87
C ALA A 448 27.30 13.35 -45.76
N ALA A 449 26.16 13.01 -45.16
CA ALA A 449 24.95 12.66 -45.91
C ALA A 449 24.40 13.84 -46.73
N ILE A 450 24.41 15.05 -46.16
CA ILE A 450 24.02 16.28 -46.86
C ILE A 450 24.97 16.53 -48.03
N ARG A 451 26.29 16.42 -47.82
CA ARG A 451 27.29 16.60 -48.87
C ARG A 451 27.11 15.60 -50.02
N LEU A 452 26.94 14.32 -49.69
CA LEU A 452 26.66 13.27 -50.69
C LEU A 452 25.37 13.55 -51.47
N SER A 453 24.34 14.10 -50.82
CA SER A 453 23.11 14.49 -51.50
C SER A 453 23.33 15.64 -52.50
N HIS A 454 24.18 16.62 -52.17
CA HIS A 454 24.54 17.70 -53.08
C HIS A 454 25.38 17.19 -54.26
N GLU A 455 26.40 16.37 -54.00
CA GLU A 455 27.23 15.76 -55.04
C GLU A 455 26.39 14.90 -56.00
N ARG A 456 25.43 14.12 -55.47
CA ARG A 456 24.49 13.35 -56.31
C ARG A 456 23.62 14.26 -57.17
N LYS A 457 23.11 15.36 -56.62
CA LYS A 457 22.30 16.33 -57.36
C LYS A 457 23.09 16.96 -58.52
N ILE A 458 24.31 17.41 -58.25
CA ILE A 458 25.22 17.97 -59.28
C ILE A 458 25.49 16.93 -60.36
N PHE A 459 25.78 15.68 -59.98
CA PHE A 459 26.01 14.59 -60.94
C PHE A 459 24.79 14.31 -61.81
N GLU A 460 23.57 14.35 -61.25
CA GLU A 460 22.33 14.18 -62.02
C GLU A 460 22.09 15.35 -62.98
N GLU A 461 22.41 16.58 -62.57
CA GLU A 461 22.36 17.78 -63.41
C GLU A 461 23.37 17.70 -64.57
N ASP A 462 24.62 17.32 -64.30
CA ASP A 462 25.67 17.12 -65.30
C ASP A 462 25.31 15.99 -66.28
N ARG A 463 24.73 14.90 -65.80
CA ARG A 463 24.21 13.84 -66.67
C ARG A 463 23.07 14.38 -67.56
N GLY A 464 22.19 15.22 -67.01
CA GLY A 464 21.11 15.86 -67.75
C GLY A 464 21.62 16.82 -68.84
N THR A 465 22.63 17.65 -68.54
CA THR A 465 23.25 18.56 -69.50
C THR A 465 24.02 17.79 -70.57
N TRP A 466 24.73 16.71 -70.21
CA TRP A 466 25.39 15.82 -71.15
C TRP A 466 24.40 15.15 -72.10
N LEU A 467 23.31 14.58 -71.59
CA LEU A 467 22.25 13.99 -72.44
C LEU A 467 21.61 15.03 -73.36
N LYS A 468 21.40 16.26 -72.86
CA LYS A 468 20.90 17.38 -73.67
C LYS A 468 21.88 17.74 -74.79
N GLN A 469 23.18 17.83 -74.52
CA GLN A 469 24.20 18.09 -75.53
C GLN A 469 24.28 16.95 -76.56
N GLN A 470 24.25 15.68 -76.12
CA GLN A 470 24.22 14.52 -77.01
C GLN A 470 23.00 14.54 -77.94
N PHE A 471 21.81 14.87 -77.41
CA PHE A 471 20.61 15.02 -78.21
C PHE A 471 20.74 16.15 -79.24
N LEU A 472 21.29 17.30 -78.85
CA LEU A 472 21.54 18.43 -79.73
C LEU A 472 22.60 18.14 -80.80
N SER A 473 23.62 17.33 -80.52
CA SER A 473 24.65 16.93 -81.50
C SER A 473 24.19 15.82 -82.45
N MET A 474 23.20 15.01 -82.04
CA MET A 474 22.64 13.93 -82.85
C MET A 474 21.42 14.35 -83.69
N SER A 475 20.94 15.59 -83.50
CA SER A 475 19.86 16.19 -84.30
C SER A 475 20.47 17.03 -85.42
N PRO A 476 20.53 16.55 -86.67
CA PRO A 476 20.94 17.38 -87.80
C PRO A 476 19.83 18.39 -88.08
N PHE A 477 20.17 19.68 -88.05
CA PHE A 477 19.41 20.69 -88.78
C PHE A 477 19.87 20.70 -90.24
#